data_AF-A0A132MWS5-F1
#
_entry.id   AF-A0A132MWS5-F1
#
_cell.length_a   1.000
_cell.length_b   1.000
_cell.length_c   1.000
_cell.angle_alpha   90.00
_cell.angle_beta   90.00
_cell.angle_gamma   90.00
#
_symmetry.space_group_name_H-M   'P 1'
#
loop_
_entity.id
_entity.type
_entity.pdbx_description
1 polymer ?
#
loop_
_entity_poly.entity_id
_entity_poly.type
_entity_poly.pdbx_seq_one_letter_code
_entity_poly.pdbx_strand_id
1 'polypeptide(L)'
;MHRFGFGSMQLTGPGHWYHPDDPEEAKRVLRRAVDLGVTPAQLALAWLLHRSPVMLPIPGTRSVAHLEENLGAAELALTDDALDTISAALDTATAFADI
;
A
#
# COMPACT_ATOMS: atom_id res chain seq x y z
N MET A 1 -0.21 -19.89 21.23
CA MET A 1 0.82 -19.83 20.17
C MET A 1 0.24 -20.49 18.93
N HIS A 2 -0.50 -19.75 18.09
CA HIS A 2 -1.07 -20.27 16.84
C HIS A 2 -1.12 -19.16 15.79
N ARG A 3 -0.01 -18.97 15.06
CA ARG A 3 -0.07 -18.29 13.76
C ARG A 3 0.68 -19.14 12.74
N PHE A 4 -0.08 -20.00 12.07
CA PHE A 4 0.33 -20.68 10.86
C PHE A 4 0.44 -19.60 9.77
N GLY A 5 1.67 -19.27 9.36
CA GLY A 5 1.94 -18.34 8.27
C GLY A 5 1.66 -19.01 6.93
N PHE A 6 0.92 -18.33 6.06
CA PHE A 6 0.78 -18.69 4.65
C PHE A 6 1.41 -17.57 3.82
N GLY A 7 2.40 -17.93 3.00
CA GLY A 7 2.93 -17.13 1.88
C GLY A 7 3.49 -15.75 2.22
N SER A 8 4.67 -15.68 2.85
CA SER A 8 5.51 -14.49 2.74
C SER A 8 6.81 -14.89 2.06
N MET A 9 6.98 -14.49 0.79
CA MET A 9 8.31 -14.36 0.22
C MET A 9 9.03 -13.31 1.07
N GLN A 10 9.93 -13.76 1.95
CA GLN A 10 10.58 -12.90 2.92
C GLN A 10 11.70 -12.13 2.22
N LEU A 11 11.33 -11.03 1.56
CA LEU A 11 12.29 -10.07 0.99
C LEU A 11 12.80 -9.16 2.12
N THR A 12 13.93 -9.58 2.72
CA THR A 12 14.81 -8.91 3.70
C THR A 12 14.61 -9.20 5.21
N GLY A 13 15.70 -8.93 5.97
CA GLY A 13 16.28 -9.72 7.09
C GLY A 13 15.58 -9.79 8.48
N PRO A 14 16.29 -10.23 9.53
CA PRO A 14 15.67 -10.66 10.79
C PRO A 14 15.09 -9.48 11.60
N GLY A 15 13.79 -9.52 11.95
CA GLY A 15 13.10 -8.49 12.75
C GLY A 15 12.21 -7.49 11.98
N HIS A 16 12.07 -7.69 10.66
CA HIS A 16 11.40 -6.79 9.72
C HIS A 16 9.91 -6.50 10.04
N TRP A 17 9.68 -5.41 10.77
CA TRP A 17 8.59 -4.46 10.57
C TRP A 17 9.25 -3.15 10.17
N TYR A 18 9.23 -2.82 8.88
CA TYR A 18 9.86 -1.57 8.40
C TYR A 18 9.15 -0.38 9.06
N HIS A 19 9.91 0.47 9.73
CA HIS A 19 9.43 1.79 10.10
C HIS A 19 9.72 2.71 8.92
N PRO A 20 8.78 3.59 8.54
CA PRO A 20 9.04 4.54 7.46
C PRO A 20 10.26 5.40 7.82
N ASP A 21 11.16 5.60 6.86
CA ASP A 21 12.35 6.45 7.04
C ASP A 21 11.95 7.90 7.36
N ASP A 22 10.79 8.34 6.84
CA ASP A 22 10.11 9.58 7.21
C ASP A 22 8.71 9.29 7.83
N PRO A 23 8.59 9.30 9.16
CA PRO A 23 7.30 9.12 9.84
C PRO A 23 6.27 10.23 9.57
N GLU A 24 6.70 11.46 9.26
CA GLU A 24 5.78 12.56 8.98
C GLU A 24 5.16 12.42 7.59
N GLU A 25 5.93 11.93 6.63
CA GLU A 25 5.41 11.58 5.30
C GLU A 25 4.44 10.40 5.36
N ALA A 26 4.75 9.36 6.15
CA ALA A 26 3.80 8.27 6.36
C ALA A 26 2.47 8.76 6.97
N LYS A 27 2.51 9.71 7.92
CA LYS A 27 1.31 10.34 8.48
C LYS A 27 0.54 11.16 7.44
N ARG A 28 1.22 11.84 6.50
CA ARG A 28 0.57 12.57 5.41
C ARG A 28 -0.26 11.64 4.53
N VAL A 29 0.31 10.50 4.11
CA VAL A 29 -0.41 9.48 3.34
C VAL A 29 -1.60 8.92 4.11
N LEU A 30 -1.43 8.61 5.40
CA LEU A 30 -2.52 8.11 6.24
C LEU A 30 -3.64 9.14 6.41
N ARG A 31 -3.30 10.41 6.58
CA ARG A 31 -4.29 11.49 6.63
C ARG A 31 -5.03 11.61 5.30
N ARG A 32 -4.34 11.45 4.17
CA ARG A 32 -4.99 11.45 2.86
C ARG A 32 -5.99 10.31 2.69
N ALA A 33 -5.68 9.12 3.20
CA ALA A 33 -6.64 8.00 3.20
C ALA A 33 -7.92 8.36 3.98
N VAL A 34 -7.76 8.99 5.16
CA VAL A 34 -8.89 9.47 5.96
C VAL A 34 -9.70 10.53 5.23
N ASP A 35 -9.05 11.53 4.62
CA ASP A 35 -9.72 12.61 3.88
C ASP A 35 -10.51 12.09 2.68
N LEU A 36 -10.06 11.00 2.07
CA LEU A 36 -10.73 10.32 0.97
C LEU A 36 -11.80 9.31 1.43
N GLY A 37 -11.89 9.03 2.73
CA GLY A 37 -12.81 8.03 3.28
C GLY A 37 -12.48 6.59 2.90
N VAL A 38 -11.20 6.30 2.60
CA VAL A 38 -10.73 4.97 2.17
C VAL A 38 -9.74 4.38 3.17
N THR A 39 -9.54 3.07 3.11
CA THR A 39 -8.51 2.43 3.96
C THR A 39 -7.11 2.64 3.40
N PRO A 40 -6.05 2.52 4.22
CA PRO A 40 -4.67 2.55 3.72
C PRO A 40 -4.38 1.46 2.68
N ALA A 41 -4.98 0.27 2.82
CA ALA A 41 -4.80 -0.81 1.85
C ALA A 41 -5.48 -0.49 0.51
N GLN A 42 -6.68 0.10 0.55
CA GLN A 42 -7.36 0.58 -0.64
C GLN A 42 -6.57 1.67 -1.35
N LEU A 43 -6.06 2.64 -0.59
CA LEU A 43 -5.26 3.74 -1.16
C LEU A 43 -4.00 3.20 -1.85
N ALA A 44 -3.30 2.26 -1.23
CA ALA A 44 -2.10 1.64 -1.79
C ALA A 44 -2.40 0.83 -3.07
N LEU A 45 -3.46 0.02 -3.06
CA LEU A 45 -3.87 -0.77 -4.24
C LEU A 45 -4.34 0.12 -5.39
N ALA A 46 -5.14 1.15 -5.10
CA ALA A 46 -5.60 2.11 -6.11
C ALA A 46 -4.42 2.85 -6.76
N TRP A 47 -3.43 3.27 -5.97
CA TRP A 47 -2.21 3.89 -6.50
C TRP A 47 -1.41 2.94 -7.40
N LEU A 48 -1.24 1.66 -7.00
CA LEU A 48 -0.56 0.66 -7.82
C LEU A 48 -1.25 0.45 -9.17
N LEU A 49 -2.58 0.32 -9.14
CA LEU A 49 -3.41 0.17 -10.35
C LEU A 49 -3.34 1.42 -11.24
N HIS A 50 -3.23 2.61 -10.66
CA HIS A 50 -3.08 3.85 -11.42
C HIS A 50 -1.69 3.98 -12.08
N ARG A 51 -0.62 3.52 -11.40
CA ARG A 51 0.77 3.69 -11.86
C ARG A 51 1.05 3.07 -13.23
N SER A 52 0.35 2.01 -13.59
CA SER A 52 0.53 1.37 -14.90
C SER A 52 -0.69 0.56 -15.31
N PRO A 53 -1.14 0.65 -16.59
CA PRO A 53 -2.27 -0.11 -17.10
C PRO A 53 -2.03 -1.62 -17.17
N VAL A 54 -0.78 -2.08 -16.97
CA VAL A 54 -0.41 -3.50 -16.93
C VAL A 54 -0.04 -3.99 -15.52
N MET A 55 -0.27 -3.17 -14.49
CA MET A 55 -0.05 -3.57 -13.10
C MET A 55 -1.20 -4.47 -12.62
N LEU A 56 -0.87 -5.66 -12.12
CA LEU A 56 -1.83 -6.58 -11.50
C LEU A 56 -1.35 -6.95 -10.08
N PRO A 57 -1.71 -6.17 -9.04
CA PRO A 57 -1.38 -6.51 -7.66
C PRO A 57 -2.08 -7.82 -7.25
N ILE A 58 -1.41 -8.63 -6.44
CA ILE A 58 -1.93 -9.92 -5.94
C ILE A 58 -2.10 -9.83 -4.41
N PRO A 59 -3.06 -9.03 -3.90
CA PRO A 59 -3.22 -8.86 -2.46
C PRO A 59 -3.75 -10.15 -1.82
N GLY A 60 -2.98 -10.71 -0.90
CA GLY A 60 -3.37 -11.88 -0.14
C GLY A 60 -4.15 -11.51 1.12
N THR A 61 -5.26 -12.20 1.39
CA THR A 61 -5.99 -12.09 2.66
C THR A 61 -6.73 -13.39 2.98
N ARG A 62 -7.07 -13.58 4.26
CA ARG A 62 -7.87 -14.72 4.75
C ARG A 62 -9.27 -14.28 5.23
N SER A 63 -9.58 -13.00 5.11
CA SER A 63 -10.84 -12.39 5.54
C SER A 63 -11.64 -11.96 4.32
N VAL A 64 -12.91 -12.33 4.27
CA VAL A 64 -13.83 -11.89 3.21
C VAL A 64 -13.97 -10.37 3.22
N ALA A 65 -14.08 -9.74 4.40
CA ALA A 65 -14.17 -8.29 4.50
C ALA A 65 -12.94 -7.58 3.90
N HIS A 66 -11.72 -8.10 4.11
CA HIS A 66 -10.53 -7.55 3.48
C HIS A 66 -10.48 -7.84 1.97
N LEU A 67 -11.07 -8.95 1.51
CA LEU A 67 -11.17 -9.23 0.07
C LEU A 67 -12.08 -8.18 -0.59
N GLU A 68 -13.23 -7.90 0.02
CA GLU A 68 -14.17 -6.86 -0.44
C GLU A 68 -13.50 -5.49 -0.44
N GLU A 69 -12.76 -5.15 0.61
CA GLU A 69 -11.95 -3.94 0.70
C GLU A 69 -10.93 -3.83 -0.46
N ASN A 70 -10.16 -4.90 -0.71
CA ASN A 70 -9.18 -4.96 -1.79
C ASN A 70 -9.81 -4.82 -3.17
N LEU A 71 -10.98 -5.43 -3.40
CA LEU A 71 -11.70 -5.32 -4.66
C LEU A 71 -12.20 -3.90 -4.89
N GLY A 72 -12.73 -3.24 -3.85
CA GLY A 72 -13.20 -1.86 -3.93
C GLY A 72 -12.10 -0.86 -4.30
N ALA A 73 -10.82 -1.19 -4.06
CA ALA A 73 -9.69 -0.34 -4.45
C ALA A 73 -9.61 -0.10 -5.97
N ALA A 74 -10.05 -1.06 -6.79
CA ALA A 74 -10.02 -0.94 -8.25
C ALA A 74 -11.04 0.07 -8.79
N GLU A 75 -12.05 0.43 -8.00
CA GLU A 75 -13.10 1.38 -8.36
C GLU A 75 -12.78 2.82 -7.91
N LEU A 76 -11.70 3.02 -7.16
CA LEU A 76 -11.33 4.33 -6.65
C LEU A 76 -10.73 5.21 -7.75
N ALA A 77 -11.38 6.35 -8.00
CA ALA A 77 -10.82 7.43 -8.79
C ALA A 77 -10.01 8.37 -7.87
N LEU A 78 -8.69 8.23 -7.90
CA LEU A 78 -7.78 9.16 -7.21
C LEU A 78 -7.59 10.42 -8.05
N THR A 79 -7.69 11.59 -7.41
CA THR A 79 -7.35 12.87 -8.04
C THR A 79 -5.83 13.00 -8.20
N ASP A 80 -5.38 13.78 -9.18
CA ASP A 80 -3.94 14.02 -9.43
C ASP A 80 -3.19 14.47 -8.15
N ASP A 81 -3.78 15.38 -7.37
CA ASP A 81 -3.23 15.82 -6.07
C ASP A 81 -3.04 14.66 -5.05
N ALA A 82 -3.96 13.69 -5.06
CA ALA A 82 -3.84 12.53 -4.17
C ALA A 82 -2.72 11.61 -4.65
N LEU A 83 -2.60 11.42 -5.98
CA LEU A 83 -1.55 10.63 -6.59
C LEU A 83 -0.18 11.25 -6.36
N ASP A 84 -0.05 12.57 -6.48
CA ASP A 84 1.19 13.31 -6.24
C ASP A 84 1.64 13.17 -4.79
N THR A 85 0.71 13.32 -3.84
CA THR A 85 0.99 13.13 -2.41
C THR A 85 1.51 11.73 -2.11
N ILE A 86 0.88 10.69 -2.66
CA ILE A 86 1.27 9.30 -2.42
C ILE A 86 2.61 8.98 -3.11
N SER A 87 2.83 9.52 -4.31
CA SER A 87 4.08 9.29 -5.06
C SER A 87 5.27 9.92 -4.36
N ALA A 88 5.15 11.17 -3.90
CA ALA A 88 6.20 11.85 -3.13
C ALA A 88 6.58 11.07 -1.87
N ALA A 89 5.59 10.48 -1.19
CA ALA A 89 5.82 9.65 -0.02
C ALA A 89 6.57 8.35 -0.33
N LEU A 90 6.27 7.71 -1.45
CA LEU A 90 6.89 6.45 -1.83
C LEU A 90 8.27 6.62 -2.48
N ASP A 91 8.54 7.77 -3.09
CA ASP A 91 9.87 8.09 -3.64
C ASP A 91 10.93 8.18 -2.54
N THR A 92 10.56 8.66 -1.35
CA THR A 92 11.45 8.65 -0.16
C THR A 92 11.69 7.25 0.42
N ALA A 93 10.88 6.26 0.05
CA ALA A 93 10.96 4.87 0.54
C ALA A 93 11.74 3.93 -0.42
N THR A 94 12.41 4.47 -1.44
CA THR A 94 13.01 3.66 -2.50
C THR A 94 14.27 2.92 -2.05
N ALA A 95 14.11 1.73 -1.50
CA ALA A 95 15.16 0.72 -1.33
C ALA A 95 15.13 -0.38 -2.43
N PHE A 96 14.46 -0.12 -3.56
CA PHE A 96 14.29 -1.11 -4.65
C PHE A 96 15.01 -0.74 -5.96
N ALA A 97 15.80 0.33 -6.00
CA ALA A 97 16.44 0.83 -7.23
C ALA A 97 17.84 0.26 -7.53
N ASP A 98 18.41 -0.58 -6.66
CA ASP A 98 19.79 -1.10 -6.81
C ASP A 98 19.86 -2.64 -7.00
N ILE A 99 18.90 -3.26 -7.68
CA ILE A 99 18.98 -4.67 -8.13
C ILE A 99 18.93 -4.74 -9.65
#